data_AF-A0A972YDR3-F1
#
_entry.id   AF-A0A972YDR3-F1
#
_cell.length_a   1.000
_cell.length_b   1.000
_cell.length_c   1.000
_cell.angle_alpha   90.00
_cell.angle_beta   90.00
_cell.angle_gamma   90.00
#
_symmetry.space_group_name_H-M   'P 1'
#
loop_
_entity.id
_entity.type
_entity.pdbx_description
1 polymer ?
#
loop_
_entity_poly.entity_id
_entity_poly.type
_entity_poly.pdbx_seq_one_letter_code
_entity_poly.pdbx_strand_id
1 'polypeptide(L)'
;MSKIIDFELLELIPELLDELKRLRSEVPVLKTALVPELDLTKRVGVLQFLHISESKLKVMMKDGRLKINIHFIREIKGNKTKITFIESGILEFKENTK
;
A
#
# COMPACT_ATOMS: atom_id res chain seq x y z
N MET A 1 -29.63 50.34 4.03
CA MET A 1 -30.04 48.97 3.67
C MET A 1 -29.29 48.03 4.59
N SER A 2 -29.99 47.46 5.58
CA SER A 2 -29.40 46.45 6.48
C SER A 2 -29.14 45.19 5.65
N LYS A 3 -27.86 44.83 5.48
CA LYS A 3 -27.49 43.57 4.85
C LYS A 3 -27.77 42.49 5.89
N ILE A 4 -28.91 41.83 5.78
CA ILE A 4 -29.20 40.61 6.54
C ILE A 4 -28.14 39.62 6.10
N ILE A 5 -27.12 39.43 6.93
CA ILE A 5 -26.15 38.36 6.74
C ILE A 5 -26.90 37.12 7.17
N ASP A 6 -27.17 36.25 6.21
CA ASP A 6 -27.86 35.00 6.44
C ASP A 6 -26.89 34.03 7.13
N PHE A 7 -27.01 33.91 8.45
CA PHE A 7 -26.15 33.07 9.28
C PHE A 7 -26.56 31.59 9.25
N GLU A 8 -27.69 31.23 8.63
CA GLU A 8 -28.15 29.83 8.52
C GLU A 8 -27.12 28.97 7.77
N LEU A 9 -26.43 29.56 6.78
CA LEU A 9 -25.35 28.88 6.05
C LEU A 9 -24.13 28.56 6.92
N LEU A 10 -23.93 29.27 8.04
CA LEU A 10 -22.81 29.00 8.96
C LEU A 10 -23.10 27.80 9.86
N GLU A 11 -24.37 27.45 10.08
CA GLU A 11 -24.78 26.25 10.81
C GLU A 11 -24.51 24.96 10.02
N LEU A 12 -24.38 25.07 8.69
CA LEU A 12 -24.01 23.94 7.82
C LEU A 12 -22.52 23.58 7.89
N ILE A 13 -21.66 24.48 8.40
CA ILE A 13 -20.21 24.23 8.49
C ILE A 13 -19.90 23.04 9.42
N PRO A 14 -20.45 22.97 10.65
CA PRO A 14 -20.34 21.79 11.50
C PRO A 14 -20.82 20.49 10.85
N GLU A 15 -21.97 20.53 10.15
CA GLU A 15 -22.55 19.35 9.50
C GLU A 15 -21.65 18.82 8.38
N LEU A 16 -21.14 19.72 7.53
CA LEU A 16 -20.17 19.39 6.49
C LEU A 16 -18.87 18.81 7.07
N LEU A 17 -18.42 19.33 8.22
CA LEU A 17 -17.23 18.82 8.89
C LEU A 17 -17.43 17.39 9.40
N ASP A 18 -18.59 17.08 9.96
CA ASP A 18 -18.89 15.73 10.45
C ASP A 18 -19.08 14.73 9.31
N GLU A 19 -19.67 15.16 8.20
CA GLU A 19 -19.77 14.33 7.00
C GLU A 19 -18.39 14.07 6.36
N LEU A 20 -17.50 15.06 6.36
CA LEU A 20 -16.10 14.88 5.95
C LEU A 20 -15.33 13.91 6.86
N LYS A 21 -15.53 13.96 8.18
CA LYS A 21 -14.92 13.00 9.11
C LYS A 21 -15.41 11.58 8.84
N ARG A 22 -16.72 11.43 8.59
CA ARG A 22 -17.35 10.15 8.26
C ARG A 22 -16.83 9.59 6.93
N LEU A 23 -16.77 10.42 5.89
CA LEU A 23 -16.19 10.00 4.60
C LEU A 23 -14.72 9.61 4.76
N ARG A 24 -13.94 10.35 5.56
CA ARG A 24 -12.55 10.02 5.85
C ARG A 24 -12.41 8.66 6.55
N SER A 25 -13.33 8.27 7.44
CA SER A 25 -13.28 6.97 8.12
C SER A 25 -13.76 5.81 7.24
N GLU A 26 -14.68 6.06 6.30
CA GLU A 26 -15.19 5.04 5.37
C GLU A 26 -14.20 4.71 4.23
N VAL A 27 -13.40 5.68 3.77
CA VAL A 27 -12.38 5.50 2.72
C VAL A 27 -11.39 4.35 2.99
N PRO A 28 -10.75 4.21 4.17
CA PRO A 28 -9.84 3.09 4.43
C PRO A 28 -10.57 1.75 4.47
N VAL A 29 -11.80 1.70 5.00
CA VAL A 29 -12.63 0.48 5.06
C VAL A 29 -12.98 0.00 3.65
N LEU A 30 -13.36 0.92 2.77
CA LEU A 30 -13.64 0.61 1.36
C LEU A 30 -12.37 0.19 0.61
N LYS A 31 -11.22 0.82 0.88
CA LYS A 31 -9.93 0.37 0.30
C LYS A 31 -9.60 -1.05 0.70
N THR A 32 -9.79 -1.43 1.96
CA THR A 32 -9.57 -2.81 2.42
C THR A 32 -10.57 -3.80 1.85
N ALA A 33 -11.81 -3.38 1.58
CA ALA A 33 -12.84 -4.25 1.00
C ALA A 33 -12.68 -4.45 -0.52
N LEU A 34 -12.17 -3.44 -1.24
CA LEU A 34 -12.05 -3.45 -2.70
C LEU A 34 -10.68 -3.91 -3.20
N VAL A 35 -9.63 -3.74 -2.38
CA VAL A 35 -8.29 -4.23 -2.69
C VAL A 35 -8.08 -5.51 -1.90
N PRO A 36 -8.16 -6.70 -2.53
CA PRO A 36 -7.81 -7.94 -1.85
C PRO A 36 -6.41 -7.82 -1.27
N GLU A 37 -6.24 -8.32 -0.04
CA GLU A 37 -4.95 -8.31 0.65
C GLU A 37 -3.87 -8.87 -0.28
N LEU A 38 -2.86 -8.05 -0.56
CA LEU A 38 -1.82 -8.42 -1.51
C LEU A 38 -1.02 -9.57 -0.92
N ASP A 39 -1.00 -10.70 -1.62
CA ASP A 39 -0.15 -11.83 -1.25
C ASP A 39 1.33 -11.47 -1.47
N LEU A 40 1.99 -11.00 -0.42
CA LEU A 40 3.39 -10.58 -0.44
C LEU A 40 4.37 -11.75 -0.53
N THR A 41 3.90 -13.00 -0.52
CA THR A 41 4.73 -14.17 -0.83
C THR A 41 4.90 -14.36 -2.34
N LYS A 42 3.98 -13.78 -3.13
CA LYS A 42 3.95 -13.85 -4.58
C LYS A 42 4.55 -12.61 -5.22
N ARG A 43 5.20 -12.84 -6.36
CA ARG A 43 5.83 -11.78 -7.16
C ARG A 43 4.88 -10.64 -7.51
N VAL A 44 3.65 -10.94 -7.94
CA VAL A 44 2.66 -9.93 -8.33
C VAL A 44 2.28 -9.03 -7.15
N GLY A 45 2.07 -9.62 -5.97
CA GLY A 45 1.77 -8.86 -4.75
C GLY A 45 2.91 -7.94 -4.34
N VAL A 46 4.15 -8.43 -4.39
CA VAL A 46 5.35 -7.61 -4.09
C VAL A 46 5.51 -6.44 -5.05
N LEU A 47 5.30 -6.63 -6.36
CA LEU A 47 5.38 -5.54 -7.34
C LEU A 47 4.36 -4.44 -7.06
N GLN A 48 3.11 -4.84 -6.80
CA GLN A 48 2.02 -3.91 -6.50
C GLN A 48 2.25 -3.20 -5.17
N PHE A 49 2.71 -3.92 -4.14
CA PHE A 49 2.97 -3.37 -2.82
C PHE A 49 4.14 -2.38 -2.81
N LEU A 50 5.24 -2.69 -3.51
CA LEU A 50 6.41 -1.80 -3.59
C LEU A 50 6.26 -0.72 -4.68
N HIS A 51 5.21 -0.76 -5.49
CA HIS A 51 4.99 0.12 -6.64
C HIS A 51 6.18 0.14 -7.63
N ILE A 52 6.74 -1.03 -7.94
CA ILE A 52 7.89 -1.18 -8.84
C ILE A 52 7.59 -2.09 -10.02
N SER A 53 8.38 -1.94 -11.09
CA SER A 53 8.33 -2.84 -12.24
C SER A 53 9.06 -4.16 -11.98
N GLU A 54 8.73 -5.20 -12.76
CA GLU A 54 9.42 -6.49 -12.75
C GLU A 54 10.92 -6.35 -13.06
N SER A 55 11.29 -5.42 -13.96
CA SER A 55 12.69 -5.12 -14.27
C SER A 55 13.41 -4.54 -13.07
N LYS A 56 12.78 -3.59 -12.35
CA LYS A 56 13.36 -2.98 -11.15
C LYS A 56 13.49 -3.99 -10.03
N LEU A 57 12.49 -4.84 -9.82
CA LEU A 57 12.55 -5.94 -8.84
C LEU A 57 13.75 -6.85 -9.10
N LYS A 58 13.96 -7.29 -10.35
CA LYS A 58 15.13 -8.10 -10.72
C LYS A 58 16.46 -7.39 -10.46
N VAL A 59 16.54 -6.09 -10.77
CA VAL A 59 17.73 -5.28 -10.47
C VAL A 59 17.99 -5.25 -8.97
N MET A 60 16.96 -4.99 -8.16
CA MET A 60 17.08 -4.94 -6.69
C MET A 60 17.49 -6.28 -6.07
N MET A 61 17.05 -7.40 -6.65
CA MET A 61 17.50 -8.73 -6.25
C MET A 61 18.95 -9.00 -6.68
N LYS A 62 19.39 -8.47 -7.82
CA LYS A 62 20.74 -8.66 -8.37
C LYS A 62 21.77 -7.79 -7.65
N ASP A 63 21.41 -6.55 -7.32
CA ASP A 63 22.30 -5.58 -6.68
C ASP A 63 22.34 -5.68 -5.15
N GLY A 64 21.53 -6.57 -4.56
CA GLY A 64 21.57 -6.90 -3.13
C GLY A 64 20.69 -6.00 -2.25
N ARG A 65 19.92 -5.07 -2.83
CA ARG A 65 18.86 -4.34 -2.09
C ARG A 65 17.82 -5.31 -1.52
N LEU A 66 17.42 -6.29 -2.32
CA LEU A 66 16.65 -7.44 -1.85
C LEU A 66 17.61 -8.60 -1.57
N LYS A 67 17.61 -9.14 -0.35
CA LYS A 67 18.58 -10.13 0.13
C LYS A 67 17.94 -11.50 0.27
N ILE A 68 18.67 -12.55 -0.11
CA ILE A 68 18.25 -13.94 0.08
C ILE A 68 18.13 -14.23 1.58
N ASN A 69 17.12 -15.02 1.97
CA ASN A 69 16.76 -15.40 3.34
C ASN A 69 16.29 -14.24 4.24
N ILE A 70 16.24 -13.01 3.74
CA ILE A 70 15.69 -11.85 4.45
C ILE A 70 14.42 -11.39 3.73
N HIS A 71 14.54 -11.07 2.44
CA HIS A 71 13.44 -10.55 1.63
C HIS A 71 12.81 -11.63 0.74
N PHE A 72 13.57 -12.66 0.36
CA PHE A 72 13.07 -13.79 -0.43
C PHE A 72 13.91 -15.05 -0.25
N ILE A 73 13.30 -16.20 -0.51
CA ILE A 73 13.93 -17.52 -0.57
C ILE A 73 14.02 -17.94 -2.02
N ARG A 74 15.16 -18.53 -2.40
CA ARG A 74 15.38 -19.11 -3.72
C ARG A 74 15.60 -20.61 -3.57
N GLU A 75 14.69 -21.41 -4.10
CA GLU A 75 14.82 -22.85 -4.17
C GLU A 75 15.16 -23.27 -5.60
N ILE A 76 16.19 -24.09 -5.76
CA ILE A 76 16.59 -24.65 -7.05
C ILE A 76 16.25 -26.14 -7.02
N LYS A 77 15.30 -26.57 -7.87
CA LYS A 77 14.97 -27.98 -8.07
C LYS A 77 15.26 -28.34 -9.53
N GLY A 78 16.44 -28.90 -9.77
CA GLY A 78 16.95 -29.16 -11.11
C GLY A 78 17.08 -27.87 -11.92
N ASN A 79 16.42 -27.82 -13.09
CA ASN A 79 16.45 -26.64 -13.98
C ASN A 79 15.45 -25.53 -13.60
N LYS A 80 14.60 -25.76 -12.58
CA LYS A 80 13.58 -24.78 -12.16
C LYS A 80 14.04 -24.03 -10.91
N THR A 81 13.97 -22.70 -10.98
CA THR A 81 14.17 -21.82 -9.84
C THR A 81 12.81 -21.31 -9.35
N LYS A 82 12.46 -21.61 -8.10
CA LYS A 82 11.30 -21.04 -7.42
C LYS A 82 11.76 -19.91 -6.50
N ILE A 83 11.07 -18.78 -6.56
CA ILE A 83 11.29 -17.64 -5.67
C ILE A 83 10.02 -17.48 -4.85
N THR A 84 10.18 -17.48 -3.52
CA THR A 84 9.11 -17.17 -2.57
C THR A 84 9.54 -15.96 -1.79
N PHE A 85 8.71 -14.93 -1.71
CA PHE A 85 9.03 -13.73 -0.95
C PHE A 85 8.68 -13.91 0.52
N ILE A 86 9.45 -13.27 1.40
CA ILE A 86 9.22 -13.28 2.84
C ILE A 86 8.46 -12.02 3.18
N GLU A 87 7.20 -12.18 3.59
CA GLU A 87 6.28 -11.07 3.82
C GLU A 87 6.82 -10.04 4.82
N SER A 88 7.27 -10.48 6.00
CA SER A 88 7.86 -9.61 7.02
C SER A 88 9.05 -8.80 6.48
N GLY A 89 9.92 -9.44 5.70
CA GLY A 89 11.06 -8.78 5.09
C GLY A 89 10.66 -7.72 4.04
N ILE A 90 9.59 -7.95 3.29
CA ILE A 90 9.08 -6.98 2.31
C ILE A 90 8.39 -5.79 2.99
N LEU A 91 7.67 -6.04 4.10
CA LEU A 91 7.09 -4.99 4.93
C LEU A 91 8.18 -4.07 5.52
N GLU A 92 9.16 -4.65 6.20
CA GLU A 92 10.30 -3.91 6.77
C GLU A 92 11.08 -3.15 5.69
N PHE A 93 11.27 -3.75 4.51
CA PHE A 93 11.98 -3.09 3.41
C PHE A 93 11.27 -1.80 2.98
N LYS A 94 9.93 -1.80 2.87
CA LYS A 94 9.15 -0.62 2.48
C LYS A 94 9.16 0.46 3.54
N GLU A 95 9.14 0.09 4.82
CA GLU A 95 9.22 1.03 5.93
C GLU A 95 10.59 1.72 5.98
N ASN A 96 11.67 0.96 5.76
CA ASN A 96 13.04 1.48 5.75
C ASN A 96 13.41 2.26 4.48
N THR A 97 12.55 2.28 3.44
CA THR A 97 12.77 3.06 2.21
C THR A 97 11.88 4.30 2.10
N LYS A 98 11.04 4.59 3.09
CA LYS A 98 10.34 5.88 3.24
C LYS A 98 11.28 6.96 3.76
#